data_AF-A0A7W0Y1Y1-F1
#
_entry.id   AF-A0A7W0Y1Y1-F1
#
_cell.length_a   1.000
_cell.length_b   1.000
_cell.length_c   1.000
_cell.angle_alpha   90.00
_cell.angle_beta   90.00
_cell.angle_gamma   90.00
#
_symmetry.space_group_name_H-M   'P 1'
#
loop_
_entity.id
_entity.type
_entity.pdbx_description
1 polymer ?
#
loop_
_entity_poly.entity_id
_entity_poly.type
_entity_poly.pdbx_seq_one_letter_code
_entity_poly.pdbx_strand_id
1 'polypeptide(L)'
;TAGQVRSVLDAVTRAGVSLGRVALHFHDTYGQALANVLAGLQAGVSEFDSSAGGLGGCPYAKSATGNLATEDLVWLLTGLGIETGVDLDSLVQTSVWMASRLGRPSPSRVVTALGSGPRSAQPGRRASA
;
A
#
# COMPACT_ATOMS: atom_id res chain seq x y z
N THR A 1 6.66 0.33 14.42
CA THR A 1 7.67 0.99 13.54
C THR A 1 8.56 -0.06 12.90
N ALA A 2 9.37 0.30 11.92
CA ALA A 2 10.16 -0.66 11.12
C ALA A 2 11.08 -1.58 11.96
N GLY A 3 11.67 -1.06 13.04
CA GLY A 3 12.48 -1.88 13.96
C GLY A 3 11.67 -2.98 14.65
N GLN A 4 10.45 -2.66 15.12
CA GLN A 4 9.57 -3.63 15.76
C GLN A 4 9.07 -4.70 14.79
N VAL A 5 8.85 -4.35 13.52
CA VAL A 5 8.48 -5.32 12.47
C VAL A 5 9.53 -6.42 12.38
N ARG A 6 10.82 -6.06 12.30
CA ARG A 6 11.91 -7.05 12.28
C ARG A 6 11.90 -7.94 13.52
N SER A 7 11.77 -7.34 14.72
CA SER A 7 11.73 -8.11 15.97
C SER A 7 10.58 -9.13 16.01
N VAL A 8 9.40 -8.76 15.49
CA VAL A 8 8.25 -9.66 15.40
C VAL A 8 8.50 -10.78 14.39
N LEU A 9 8.98 -10.46 13.18
CA LEU A 9 9.29 -11.46 12.16
C LEU A 9 10.38 -12.44 12.60
N ASP A 10 11.39 -11.96 13.32
CA ASP A 10 12.43 -12.82 13.91
C ASP A 10 11.82 -13.77 14.94
N ALA A 11 10.89 -13.30 15.76
CA ALA A 11 10.21 -14.14 16.76
C ALA A 11 9.31 -15.20 16.08
N VAL A 12 8.58 -14.82 15.04
CA VAL A 12 7.75 -15.73 14.22
C VAL A 12 8.61 -16.81 13.57
N THR A 13 9.76 -16.42 12.99
CA THR A 13 10.69 -17.37 12.36
C THR A 13 11.31 -18.32 13.39
N ARG A 14 11.72 -17.81 14.58
CA ARG A 14 12.21 -18.64 15.69
C ARG A 14 11.17 -19.63 16.22
N ALA A 15 9.88 -19.31 16.10
CA ALA A 15 8.78 -20.21 16.42
C ALA A 15 8.51 -21.29 15.34
N GLY A 16 9.33 -21.33 14.28
CA GLY A 16 9.23 -22.34 13.22
C GLY A 16 8.27 -22.00 12.09
N VAL A 17 7.76 -20.77 12.02
CA VAL A 17 6.89 -20.32 10.93
C VAL A 17 7.74 -19.73 9.81
N SER A 18 7.66 -20.33 8.62
CA SER A 18 8.29 -19.79 7.42
C SER A 18 7.66 -18.47 6.99
N LEU A 19 8.48 -17.50 6.60
CA LEU A 19 8.01 -16.19 6.12
C LEU A 19 7.17 -16.26 4.85
N GLY A 20 7.29 -17.34 4.06
CA GLY A 20 6.40 -17.59 2.92
C GLY A 20 4.95 -17.92 3.31
N ARG A 21 4.66 -18.04 4.63
CA ARG A 21 3.31 -18.22 5.19
C ARG A 21 2.86 -17.01 6.02
N VAL A 22 3.57 -15.90 5.92
CA VAL A 22 3.30 -14.68 6.68
C VAL A 22 2.86 -13.59 5.73
N ALA A 23 1.69 -13.02 6.01
CA ALA A 23 1.24 -11.76 5.43
C ALA A 23 1.37 -10.65 6.47
N LEU A 24 1.63 -9.42 6.02
CA LEU A 24 1.72 -8.24 6.87
C LEU A 24 0.60 -7.25 6.56
N HIS A 25 -0.13 -6.85 7.60
CA HIS A 25 -1.20 -5.85 7.54
C HIS A 25 -0.82 -4.61 8.34
N PHE A 26 -0.66 -3.47 7.68
CA PHE A 26 -0.29 -2.22 8.34
C PHE A 26 -1.36 -1.14 8.16
N HIS A 27 -1.67 -0.46 9.28
CA HIS A 27 -2.42 0.79 9.25
C HIS A 27 -1.46 1.97 9.09
N ASP A 28 -1.90 3.03 8.42
CA ASP A 28 -1.07 4.23 8.19
C ASP A 28 -1.42 5.40 9.12
N THR A 29 -2.00 5.09 10.29
CA THR A 29 -2.37 6.07 11.35
C THR A 29 -1.25 7.07 11.67
N TYR A 30 0.00 6.59 11.71
CA TYR A 30 1.17 7.39 12.06
C TYR A 30 2.13 7.59 10.88
N GLY A 31 1.69 7.36 9.64
CA GLY A 31 2.53 7.50 8.45
C GLY A 31 3.71 6.52 8.41
N GLN A 32 3.56 5.34 9.01
CA GLN A 32 4.63 4.34 9.15
C GLN A 32 4.44 3.13 8.25
N ALA A 33 3.29 2.99 7.57
CA ALA A 33 2.94 1.74 6.92
C ALA A 33 3.92 1.35 5.82
N LEU A 34 4.28 2.27 4.91
CA LEU A 34 5.27 1.98 3.85
C LEU A 34 6.66 1.67 4.38
N ALA A 35 7.10 2.35 5.45
CA ALA A 35 8.38 2.04 6.10
C ALA A 35 8.37 0.63 6.73
N ASN A 36 7.23 0.22 7.28
CA ASN A 36 7.03 -1.13 7.81
C ASN A 36 6.96 -2.18 6.70
N VAL A 37 6.33 -1.87 5.55
CA VAL A 37 6.35 -2.72 4.34
C VAL A 37 7.78 -2.95 3.90
N LEU A 38 8.58 -1.88 3.76
CA LEU A 38 9.98 -2.01 3.36
C LEU A 38 10.79 -2.91 4.33
N ALA A 39 10.54 -2.80 5.64
CA ALA A 39 11.16 -3.69 6.62
C ALA A 39 10.72 -5.16 6.44
N GLY A 40 9.45 -5.42 6.12
CA GLY A 40 8.94 -6.75 5.81
C GLY A 40 9.55 -7.34 4.53
N LEU A 41 9.62 -6.55 3.46
CA LEU A 41 10.26 -6.93 2.20
C LEU A 41 11.72 -7.33 2.42
N GLN A 42 12.47 -6.52 3.16
CA GLN A 42 13.88 -6.79 3.48
C GLN A 42 14.08 -8.05 4.32
N ALA A 43 13.08 -8.45 5.11
CA ALA A 43 13.09 -9.70 5.86
C ALA A 43 12.69 -10.91 5.01
N GLY A 44 12.12 -10.71 3.82
CA GLY A 44 11.70 -11.77 2.90
C GLY A 44 10.19 -12.04 2.90
N VAL A 45 9.36 -11.20 3.53
CA VAL A 45 7.91 -11.26 3.37
C VAL A 45 7.51 -10.74 1.99
N SER A 46 6.59 -11.44 1.33
CA SER A 46 6.11 -11.11 -0.02
C SER A 46 4.60 -10.87 -0.11
N GLU A 47 3.85 -11.03 0.99
CA GLU A 47 2.40 -10.84 1.03
C GLU A 47 2.03 -9.69 1.98
N PHE A 48 1.27 -8.73 1.47
CA PHE A 48 0.89 -7.51 2.21
C PHE A 48 -0.57 -7.16 1.96
N ASP A 49 -1.29 -6.96 3.06
CA ASP A 49 -2.67 -6.48 3.02
C ASP A 49 -2.68 -4.95 2.92
N SER A 50 -3.61 -4.44 2.10
CA SER A 50 -3.85 -3.02 1.91
C SER A 50 -5.32 -2.78 1.54
N SER A 51 -5.72 -1.52 1.40
CA SER A 51 -7.07 -1.18 0.97
C SER A 51 -7.05 -0.14 -0.14
N ALA A 52 -7.85 -0.35 -1.19
CA ALA A 52 -7.98 0.58 -2.31
C ALA A 52 -8.39 1.96 -1.79
N GLY A 53 -7.69 3.00 -2.22
CA GLY A 53 -7.87 4.36 -1.78
C GLY A 53 -7.55 4.59 -0.30
N GLY A 54 -6.95 3.63 0.41
CA GLY A 54 -6.69 3.67 1.85
C GLY A 54 -7.97 3.57 2.69
N LEU A 55 -8.99 2.89 2.17
CA LEU A 55 -10.23 2.70 2.92
C LEU A 55 -9.99 1.93 4.22
N GLY A 56 -10.69 2.36 5.25
CA GLY A 56 -10.52 1.86 6.61
C GLY A 56 -10.70 2.99 7.61
N GLY A 57 -10.62 2.65 8.89
CA GLY A 57 -10.91 3.57 9.99
C GLY A 57 -12.27 3.27 10.62
N CYS A 58 -12.33 3.42 11.94
CA CYS A 58 -13.54 3.17 12.70
C CYS A 58 -14.40 4.45 12.70
N PRO A 59 -15.69 4.39 12.33
CA PRO A 59 -16.58 5.56 12.41
C PRO A 59 -16.70 6.15 13.83
N TYR A 60 -16.32 5.37 14.85
CA TYR A 60 -16.34 5.77 16.26
C TYR A 60 -14.97 6.25 16.79
N ALA A 61 -13.87 6.05 16.06
CA ALA A 61 -12.53 6.46 16.49
C ALA A 61 -11.89 7.43 15.47
N LYS A 62 -11.97 8.73 15.75
CA LYS A 62 -11.52 9.82 14.88
C LYS A 62 -10.00 9.85 14.57
N SER A 63 -9.19 9.04 15.25
CA SER A 63 -7.72 9.11 15.17
C SER A 63 -7.07 8.12 14.21
N ALA A 64 -7.81 7.18 13.59
CA ALA A 64 -7.22 6.20 12.68
C ALA A 64 -7.42 6.62 11.21
N THR A 65 -6.37 7.10 10.54
CA THR A 65 -6.38 7.48 9.11
C THR A 65 -6.63 6.29 8.15
N GLY A 66 -6.61 5.05 8.66
CA GLY A 66 -7.08 3.86 7.93
C GLY A 66 -5.99 2.85 7.64
N ASN A 67 -6.32 1.91 6.75
CA ASN A 67 -5.37 0.93 6.22
C ASN A 67 -4.34 1.63 5.31
N LEU A 68 -3.20 0.99 5.06
CA LEU A 68 -2.32 1.39 3.97
C LEU A 68 -3.09 1.40 2.65
N ALA A 69 -2.96 2.50 1.89
CA ALA A 69 -3.53 2.61 0.56
C ALA A 69 -2.83 1.67 -0.43
N THR A 70 -3.60 0.89 -1.18
CA THR A 70 -3.06 -0.04 -2.19
C THR A 70 -2.28 0.70 -3.28
N GLU A 71 -2.69 1.90 -3.67
CA GLU A 71 -2.01 2.71 -4.68
C GLU A 71 -0.63 3.17 -4.20
N ASP A 72 -0.54 3.59 -2.94
CA ASP A 72 0.73 4.02 -2.34
C ASP A 72 1.69 2.82 -2.21
N LEU A 73 1.15 1.63 -1.90
CA LEU A 73 1.91 0.37 -1.90
C LEU A 73 2.39 -0.01 -3.31
N VAL A 74 1.49 -0.04 -4.30
CA VAL A 74 1.84 -0.40 -5.69
C VAL A 74 2.85 0.59 -6.27
N TRP A 75 2.72 1.88 -5.95
CA TRP A 75 3.69 2.90 -6.34
C TRP A 75 5.08 2.61 -5.77
N LEU A 76 5.18 2.30 -4.47
CA LEU A 76 6.44 1.89 -3.85
C LEU A 76 7.02 0.65 -4.53
N LEU A 77 6.23 -0.41 -4.67
CA LEU A 77 6.68 -1.68 -5.24
C LEU A 77 7.16 -1.51 -6.69
N THR A 78 6.43 -0.75 -7.50
CA THR A 78 6.81 -0.42 -8.87
C THR A 78 8.14 0.35 -8.91
N GLY A 79 8.31 1.35 -8.03
CA GLY A 79 9.56 2.12 -7.91
C GLY A 79 10.76 1.27 -7.45
N LEU A 80 10.50 0.17 -6.74
CA LEU A 80 11.51 -0.82 -6.36
C LEU A 80 11.74 -1.90 -7.44
N GLY A 81 11.00 -1.88 -8.55
CA GLY A 81 11.07 -2.90 -9.60
C GLY A 81 10.43 -4.23 -9.23
N ILE A 82 9.51 -4.25 -8.25
CA ILE A 82 8.79 -5.44 -7.82
C ILE A 82 7.46 -5.54 -8.58
N GLU A 83 7.27 -6.65 -9.29
CA GLU A 83 6.03 -6.92 -10.01
C GLU A 83 4.89 -7.31 -9.07
N THR A 84 3.73 -6.68 -9.26
CA THR A 84 2.51 -6.96 -8.48
C THR A 84 1.36 -7.50 -9.34
N GLY A 85 1.44 -7.32 -10.66
CA GLY A 85 0.34 -7.60 -11.60
C GLY A 85 -0.83 -6.61 -11.51
N VAL A 86 -0.73 -5.56 -10.69
CA VAL A 86 -1.82 -4.58 -10.50
C VAL A 86 -1.71 -3.45 -11.53
N ASP A 87 -2.81 -3.20 -12.24
CA ASP A 87 -2.97 -1.99 -13.05
C ASP A 87 -3.23 -0.78 -12.13
N LEU A 88 -2.17 -0.03 -11.82
CA LEU A 88 -2.24 1.15 -10.97
C LEU A 88 -3.21 2.21 -11.51
N ASP A 89 -3.26 2.35 -12.83
CA ASP A 89 -4.06 3.36 -13.50
C ASP A 89 -5.56 3.06 -13.34
N SER A 90 -5.96 1.80 -13.51
CA SER A 90 -7.32 1.34 -13.25
C SER A 90 -7.68 1.39 -11.76
N LEU A 91 -6.72 1.09 -10.88
CA LEU A 91 -6.90 1.18 -9.43
C LEU A 91 -7.17 2.62 -8.97
N VAL A 92 -6.37 3.59 -9.45
CA VAL A 92 -6.57 5.02 -9.13
C VAL A 92 -7.96 5.49 -9.56
N GLN A 93 -8.42 5.14 -10.76
CA GLN A 93 -9.76 5.53 -11.22
C GLN A 93 -10.86 4.91 -10.36
N THR A 94 -10.68 3.66 -9.95
CA THR A 94 -11.60 2.99 -9.02
C THR A 94 -11.66 3.73 -7.68
N SER A 95 -10.52 4.15 -7.14
CA SER A 95 -10.46 4.87 -5.86
C SER A 95 -11.01 6.29 -5.93
N VAL A 96 -10.84 6.99 -7.06
CA VAL A 96 -11.53 8.28 -7.31
C VAL A 96 -13.04 8.07 -7.33
N TRP A 97 -13.53 7.04 -8.03
CA TRP A 97 -14.95 6.71 -8.06
C TRP A 97 -15.48 6.37 -6.67
N MET A 98 -14.79 5.52 -5.89
CA MET A 98 -15.19 5.17 -4.53
C MET A 98 -15.25 6.39 -3.61
N ALA A 99 -14.25 7.29 -3.68
CA ALA A 99 -14.24 8.53 -2.93
C ALA A 99 -15.49 9.38 -3.19
N SER A 100 -15.90 9.49 -4.47
CA SER A 100 -17.14 10.19 -4.85
C SER A 100 -18.39 9.55 -4.27
N ARG A 101 -18.45 8.21 -4.20
CA ARG A 101 -19.59 7.47 -3.63
C ARG A 101 -19.69 7.63 -2.12
N LEU A 102 -18.54 7.69 -1.44
CA LEU A 102 -18.46 7.82 0.00
C LEU A 102 -18.55 9.27 0.49
N GLY A 103 -18.52 10.25 -0.42
CA GLY A 103 -18.56 11.67 -0.07
C GLY A 103 -17.34 12.15 0.73
N ARG A 104 -16.21 11.44 0.63
CA ARG A 104 -14.95 11.79 1.31
C ARG A 104 -13.74 11.53 0.40
N PRO A 105 -12.70 12.37 0.46
CA PRO A 105 -11.51 12.17 -0.36
C PRO A 105 -10.75 10.90 0.04
N SER A 106 -10.02 10.32 -0.91
CA SER A 106 -9.09 9.23 -0.62
C SER A 106 -7.89 9.75 0.19
N PRO A 107 -7.46 9.06 1.27
CA PRO A 107 -6.19 9.34 1.95
C PRO A 107 -4.94 8.96 1.14
N SER A 108 -5.06 8.23 0.02
CA SER A 108 -3.90 7.88 -0.81
C SER A 108 -3.23 9.14 -1.39
N ARG A 109 -1.91 9.22 -1.23
CA ARG A 109 -1.10 10.28 -1.84
C ARG A 109 -1.00 10.11 -3.35
N VAL A 110 -0.94 8.86 -3.82
CA VAL A 110 -0.92 8.54 -5.25
C VAL A 110 -2.25 8.90 -5.92
N VAL A 111 -3.39 8.58 -5.32
CA VAL A 111 -4.71 9.01 -5.84
C VAL A 111 -4.81 10.53 -5.87
N THR A 112 -4.32 11.21 -4.83
CA THR A 112 -4.32 12.68 -4.81
C THR A 112 -3.51 13.26 -5.98
N ALA A 113 -2.33 12.69 -6.25
CA ALA A 113 -1.44 13.14 -7.33
C ALA A 113 -1.95 12.80 -8.73
N LEU A 114 -2.51 11.59 -8.93
CA LEU A 114 -2.88 11.06 -10.25
C LEU A 114 -4.37 11.20 -10.58
N GLY A 115 -5.23 11.42 -9.60
CA GLY A 115 -6.68 11.52 -9.76
C GLY A 115 -7.17 12.85 -10.31
N SER A 116 -6.31 13.89 -10.32
CA SER A 116 -6.67 15.26 -10.69
C SER A 116 -6.08 15.67 -12.05
N GLY A 117 -6.53 15.08 -13.16
CA GLY A 117 -6.26 15.60 -14.51
C GLY A 117 -6.10 14.56 -15.63
N PRO A 118 -6.16 15.00 -16.91
CA PRO A 118 -5.86 14.13 -18.04
C PRO A 118 -4.37 13.74 -18.02
N ARG A 119 -4.08 12.44 -18.07
CA ARG A 119 -2.71 11.92 -18.00
C ARG A 119 -1.86 12.47 -19.16
N SER A 120 -0.77 13.17 -18.85
CA SER A 120 0.40 13.14 -19.74
C SER A 120 1.06 11.77 -19.60
N ALA A 121 1.49 11.19 -20.73
CA ALA A 121 2.12 9.87 -20.76
C ALA A 121 3.31 9.79 -19.77
N GLN A 122 3.33 8.76 -18.93
CA GLN A 122 4.45 8.51 -18.02
C GLN A 122 5.76 8.30 -18.80
N PRO A 123 6.89 8.88 -18.35
CA PRO A 123 8.20 8.53 -18.88
C PRO A 123 8.58 7.12 -18.37
N GLY A 124 8.65 6.15 -19.27
CA GLY A 124 9.12 4.79 -18.94
C GLY A 124 8.38 3.64 -19.61
N ARG A 125 7.19 3.87 -20.19
CA ARG A 125 6.54 2.90 -21.08
C ARG A 125 7.30 2.86 -22.41
N ARG A 126 8.41 2.11 -22.48
CA ARG A 126 8.85 1.57 -23.77
C ARG A 126 7.77 0.59 -24.20
N ALA A 127 7.08 0.91 -25.29
CA ALA A 127 6.24 -0.04 -25.99
C ALA A 127 7.13 -1.23 -26.34
N SER A 128 6.85 -2.39 -25.77
CA SER A 128 7.31 -3.66 -26.31
C SER A 128 6.64 -3.83 -27.67
N ALA A 129 7.44 -3.66 -28.72
CA ALA A 129 7.16 -4.14 -30.06
C ALA A 129 7.60 -5.60 -30.18
#